data_AF-A0A2I8A0T2-F1
#
_entry.id   AF-A0A2I8A0T2-F1
#
_cell.length_a   1.000
_cell.length_b   1.000
_cell.length_c   1.000
_cell.angle_alpha   90.00
_cell.angle_beta   90.00
_cell.angle_gamma   90.00
#
_symmetry.space_group_name_H-M   'P 1'
#
loop_
_entity.id
_entity.type
_entity.pdbx_description
1 polymer ?
#
loop_
_entity_poly.entity_id
_entity_poly.type
_entity_poly.pdbx_seq_one_letter_code
_entity_poly.pdbx_strand_id
1 'polypeptide(L)' 'MAKKVTITLDDEILAFIDRQAALAGDTPNRSGYVNAVLAEHRRAVLEAEIIAALKEDNENPEYQAEIAAWGAVVGDGIE' A
#
# COMPACT_ATOMS: atom_id res chain seq x y z
N MET A 1 -1.63 16.79 -3.66
CA MET A 1 -2.46 17.81 -2.99
C MET A 1 -3.56 17.12 -2.21
N ALA A 2 -3.85 17.54 -0.97
CA ALA A 2 -4.96 17.00 -0.19
C ALA A 2 -6.29 17.66 -0.58
N LYS A 3 -7.38 16.90 -0.56
CA LYS A 3 -8.76 17.38 -0.77
C LYS A 3 -9.54 17.26 0.54
N LYS A 4 -10.40 18.24 0.82
CA LYS A 4 -11.29 18.20 1.99
C LYS A 4 -12.53 17.39 1.65
N VAL A 5 -12.90 16.47 2.53
CA VAL A 5 -14.09 15.63 2.42
C VAL A 5 -14.75 15.56 3.79
N THR A 6 -16.07 15.37 3.82
CA THR A 6 -16.83 15.10 5.04
C THR A 6 -17.19 13.63 5.07
N ILE A 7 -16.89 12.97 6.19
CA ILE A 7 -17.21 11.55 6.43
C ILE A 7 -17.92 11.43 7.78
N THR A 8 -18.77 10.42 7.90
CA THR A 8 -19.38 10.04 9.17
C THR A 8 -18.53 8.96 9.82
N LEU A 9 -18.26 9.11 11.12
CA LEU A 9 -17.52 8.16 11.93
C LEU A 9 -18.29 7.93 13.22
N ASP A 10 -18.25 6.71 13.74
CA ASP A 10 -18.80 6.41 15.06
C ASP A 10 -18.00 7.16 16.14
N ASP A 11 -18.67 7.51 17.25
CA ASP A 11 -18.06 8.29 18.33
C ASP A 11 -16.80 7.63 18.89
N GLU A 12 -16.79 6.29 18.99
CA GLU A 12 -15.64 5.54 19.46
C GLU A 12 -14.44 5.62 18.51
N ILE A 13 -14.69 5.65 17.19
CA ILE A 13 -13.66 5.77 16.16
C ILE A 13 -13.11 7.20 16.17
N LEU A 14 -13.97 8.20 16.29
CA LEU A 14 -13.53 9.59 16.38
C LEU A 14 -12.66 9.81 17.64
N ALA A 15 -13.06 9.27 18.79
CA ALA A 15 -12.28 9.33 20.03
C ALA A 15 -10.92 8.60 19.89
N PHE A 16 -10.87 7.49 19.16
CA PHE A 16 -9.62 6.81 18.86
C PHE A 16 -8.70 7.67 17.98
N ILE A 17 -9.21 8.24 16.89
CA ILE A 17 -8.47 9.12 15.98
C ILE A 17 -7.92 10.32 16.75
N ASP A 18 -8.69 10.90 17.67
CA ASP A 18 -8.27 12.03 18.49
C ASP A 18 -7.05 11.73 19.33
N ARG A 19 -7.07 10.58 20.02
CA ARG A 19 -5.92 10.12 20.80
C ARG A 19 -4.69 9.93 19.93
N GLN A 20 -4.83 9.27 18.79
CA GLN A 20 -3.71 8.98 17.90
C GLN A 20 -3.14 10.25 17.23
N ALA A 21 -4.03 11.15 16.80
CA ALA A 21 -3.65 12.42 16.22
C ALA A 21 -2.88 13.31 17.20
N ALA A 22 -3.17 13.23 18.50
CA ALA A 22 -2.47 13.97 19.55
C ALA A 22 -1.08 13.40 19.88
N LEU A 23 -0.79 12.14 19.53
CA LEU A 23 0.54 11.54 19.69
C LEU A 23 1.52 12.01 18.61
N ALA A 24 1.00 12.51 17.48
CA ALA A 24 1.78 12.86 16.31
C ALA A 24 2.17 14.35 16.29
N GLY A 25 2.99 14.77 17.25
CA GLY A 25 3.64 16.10 17.29
C GLY A 25 2.96 17.15 18.18
N ASP A 26 3.43 18.39 18.09
CA ASP A 26 3.04 19.50 18.99
C ASP A 26 1.59 19.99 18.79
N THR A 27 0.93 19.59 17.69
CA THR A 27 -0.46 19.97 17.40
C THR A 27 -1.24 18.75 16.87
N PRO A 28 -2.38 18.38 17.49
CA PRO A 28 -3.18 17.26 17.03
C PRO A 28 -3.65 17.40 15.57
N ASN A 29 -3.34 16.41 14.73
CA ASN A 29 -3.69 16.42 13.31
C ASN A 29 -4.45 15.16 12.87
N ARG A 30 -5.78 15.20 13.00
CA ARG A 30 -6.69 14.09 12.61
C ARG A 30 -6.52 13.70 11.14
N SER A 31 -6.51 14.69 10.24
CA SER A 31 -6.35 14.46 8.81
C SER A 31 -5.00 13.83 8.48
N GLY A 32 -3.93 14.22 9.19
CA GLY A 32 -2.62 13.61 9.07
C GLY A 32 -2.64 12.14 9.44
N TYR A 33 -3.19 11.81 10.61
CA TYR A 33 -3.31 10.42 11.07
C TYR A 33 -4.16 9.57 10.12
N VAL A 34 -5.36 10.04 9.74
CA VAL A 34 -6.25 9.33 8.82
C VAL A 34 -5.58 9.08 7.46
N ASN A 35 -4.87 10.07 6.90
CA ASN A 35 -4.15 9.86 5.65
C ASN A 35 -3.03 8.83 5.78
N ALA A 36 -2.31 8.81 6.90
CA ALA A 36 -1.25 7.82 7.14
C ALA A 36 -1.82 6.40 7.22
N VAL A 37 -2.92 6.22 7.95
CA VAL A 37 -3.62 4.92 8.05
C VAL A 37 -4.13 4.46 6.68
N LEU A 38 -4.75 5.37 5.90
CA LEU A 38 -5.25 5.02 4.57
C LEU A 38 -4.13 4.73 3.57
N ALA A 39 -2.99 5.44 3.67
CA ALA A 39 -1.82 5.17 2.84
C ALA A 39 -1.22 3.78 3.14
N GLU A 40 -1.13 3.42 4.42
CA GLU A 40 -0.69 2.09 4.85
C GLU A 40 -1.65 1.01 4.36
N HIS A 41 -2.96 1.20 4.57
CA HIS A 41 -3.96 0.26 4.10
C HIS A 41 -3.92 0.07 2.58
N ARG A 42 -3.79 1.18 1.82
CA ARG A 42 -3.64 1.12 0.36
C ARG A 42 -2.41 0.31 -0.05
N ARG A 43 -1.28 0.46 0.64
CA ARG A 43 -0.06 -0.32 0.38
C ARG A 43 -0.30 -1.80 0.65
N ALA A 44 -0.93 -2.16 1.77
CA ALA A 44 -1.25 -3.55 2.09
C ALA A 44 -2.18 -4.20 1.05
N VAL A 45 -3.18 -3.46 0.56
CA VAL A 45 -4.07 -3.93 -0.52
C VAL A 45 -3.27 -4.20 -1.80
N LEU A 46 -2.43 -3.25 -2.22
CA LEU A 46 -1.62 -3.39 -3.43
C LEU A 46 -0.61 -4.55 -3.32
N GLU A 47 -0.01 -4.74 -2.15
CA GLU A 47 0.90 -5.87 -1.90
C GLU A 47 0.16 -7.21 -2.03
N ALA A 48 -1.06 -7.32 -1.49
CA ALA A 48 -1.86 -8.52 -1.63
C ALA A 48 -2.25 -8.80 -3.10
N GLU A 49 -2.59 -7.75 -3.86
CA GLU A 49 -2.88 -7.85 -5.30
C GLU A 49 -1.64 -8.33 -6.09
N ILE A 50 -0.46 -7.77 -5.81
CA ILE A 50 0.80 -8.19 -6.44
C ILE A 50 1.10 -9.65 -6.11
N ILE A 51 0.98 -10.05 -4.84
CA ILE A 51 1.22 -11.43 -4.42
C ILE A 51 0.25 -12.39 -5.13
N ALA A 52 -1.01 -12.00 -5.29
CA ALA A 52 -2.00 -12.82 -6.00
C ALA A 52 -1.63 -12.97 -7.48
N ALA A 53 -1.29 -11.88 -8.17
CA ALA A 53 -0.85 -11.91 -9.56
C ALA A 53 0.42 -12.75 -9.75
N LEU A 54 1.42 -12.59 -8.89
CA LEU A 54 2.66 -13.38 -8.94
C LEU A 54 2.42 -14.88 -8.73
N LYS A 55 1.42 -15.25 -7.92
CA LYS A 55 1.03 -16.66 -7.74
C LYS A 55 0.39 -17.23 -9.00
N GLU A 56 -0.52 -16.47 -9.62
CA GLU A 56 -1.15 -16.85 -10.90
C GLU A 56 -0.10 -17.04 -12.01
N ASP A 57 0.80 -16.07 -12.13
CA ASP A 57 1.94 -16.11 -13.05
C ASP A 57 2.88 -17.31 -12.80
N ASN A 58 3.10 -17.68 -11.53
CA ASN A 58 3.93 -18.82 -11.16
C ASN A 58 3.27 -20.17 -11.51
N GLU A 59 1.95 -20.23 -11.51
CA GLU A 59 1.18 -21.41 -11.90
C GLU A 59 1.02 -21.53 -13.42
N ASN A 60 1.37 -20.48 -14.19
CA ASN A 60 1.29 -20.46 -15.64
C ASN A 60 2.61 -20.92 -16.32
N PRO A 61 2.66 -22.12 -16.93
CA PRO A 61 3.89 -22.65 -17.52
C PRO A 61 4.39 -21.85 -18.74
N GLU A 62 3.50 -21.22 -19.51
CA GLU A 62 3.87 -20.41 -20.68
C GLU A 62 4.57 -19.13 -20.24
N TYR A 63 4.02 -18.46 -19.23
CA TYR A 63 4.64 -17.29 -18.62
C TYR A 63 6.00 -17.64 -17.99
N GLN A 64 6.11 -18.76 -17.28
CA GLN A 64 7.40 -19.20 -16.71
C GLN A 64 8.44 -19.51 -17.80
N ALA A 65 8.03 -20.07 -18.94
CA ALA A 65 8.92 -20.29 -20.07
C ALA A 65 9.43 -18.97 -20.67
N GLU A 66 8.56 -17.95 -20.74
CA GLU A 66 8.95 -16.60 -21.14
C GLU A 66 9.97 -16.03 -20.13
N ILE A 67 9.67 -16.01 -18.83
CA ILE A 67 10.57 -15.52 -17.79
C ILE A 67 11.95 -16.22 -17.84
N ALA A 68 12.00 -17.51 -18.12
CA ALA A 68 13.25 -18.25 -18.29
C ALA A 68 14.06 -17.75 -19.50
N ALA A 69 13.41 -17.40 -20.61
CA ALA A 69 14.07 -16.82 -21.78
C ALA A 69 14.65 -15.41 -21.48
N TRP A 70 13.97 -14.61 -20.67
CA TRP A 70 14.48 -13.31 -20.19
C TRP A 70 15.74 -13.43 -19.33
N GLY A 71 16.02 -14.62 -18.76
CA GLY A 71 17.25 -14.88 -18.03
C GLY A 71 18.54 -14.67 -18.84
N ALA A 72 18.48 -14.77 -20.18
CA ALA A 72 19.64 -14.58 -21.05
C ALA A 72 20.19 -13.13 -21.06
N VAL A 73 19.36 -12.13 -20.72
CA VAL A 73 19.71 -10.71 -20.78
C VAL A 73 19.86 -10.05 -19.40
N VAL A 74 19.78 -10.83 -18.31
CA VAL A 74 19.78 -10.30 -16.93
C VAL A 74 21.06 -9.54 -16.56
N GLY A 75 22.17 -9.82 -17.24
CA GLY A 75 23.48 -9.20 -17.02
C GLY A 75 23.86 -8.15 -18.06
N ASP A 76 23.01 -7.85 -19.03
CA ASP A 76 23.34 -6.91 -20.10
C ASP A 76 23.59 -5.51 -19.53
N GLY A 77 24.79 -4.98 -19.74
CA GLY A 77 25.19 -3.64 -19.29
C GLY A 77 25.69 -3.54 -17.83
N ILE A 78 25.96 -4.66 -17.16
CA ILE A 78 26.51 -4.71 -15.79
C ILE A 78 28.00 -5.13 -15.79
N GLU A 79 28.85 -4.43 -16.58
CA GLU A 79 30.32 -4.37 -16.38
C GLU A 79 30.72 -3.07 -15.67
#